data_AF-A0A383V6E4-F1
#
_entry.id   AF-A0A383V6E4-F1
#
_cell.length_a   1.000
_cell.length_b   1.000
_cell.length_c   1.000
_cell.angle_alpha   90.00
_cell.angle_beta   90.00
_cell.angle_gamma   90.00
#
_symmetry.space_group_name_H-M   'P 1'
#
loop_
_entity.id
_entity.type
_entity.pdbx_description
1 polymer ?
#
loop_
_entity_poly.entity_id
_entity_poly.type
_entity_poly.pdbx_seq_one_letter_code
_entity_poly.pdbx_strand_id
1 'polypeptide(L)'
;MSAHLYSKQAQQQLEDILSSRIAQLADLETENARLKQKEQALQSCIQGIEGSVAAARAVLKAHLKSVPVVADSKDSGESGRADTASGDLLGTAAGTSGFEQSISAPGSAAAQAVLQALKAKEQQAQAALAELGCCCSSSSGGGSRSSSYGELYTTRLLRRATADPAVALAVVRLPRSERLQGIVAAVQKMALLLPKYDIDLPSTSLGSAREQLHAVMDEYLELVIVAGLLDPPAKKMANMLVNLETLEYEPYPPGYWTHVARNMQLTHDQKEAIKLCWARVKANTVALIQQHSILSAQLALLQLQQQQVQLEFEQQAAHLHELQRPHSVQQARRTKVAQQQQQQQQQQQQQQQEARRSQQQHDAQDGQVCHVLAQAGSARTLEPTSTVPCQLAGVHSAVSNPEGMLLPVSSKEQRDIEQQLDVIIEQLKMQHFCLMVQFFNVLTCKQLAGNYIDAWPFVPDGFSMCEALDELDWQ
;
A
#
# COMPACT_ATOMS: atom_id res chain seq x y z
N MET A 1 -59.63 -17.24 -47.86
CA MET A 1 -58.28 -17.82 -48.12
C MET A 1 -57.21 -16.93 -47.49
N SER A 2 -57.17 -16.80 -46.16
CA SER A 2 -56.33 -15.80 -45.47
C SER A 2 -55.45 -16.37 -44.36
N ALA A 3 -55.41 -17.70 -44.21
CA ALA A 3 -54.71 -18.37 -43.11
C ALA A 3 -53.23 -18.72 -43.40
N HIS A 4 -52.76 -18.62 -44.66
CA HIS A 4 -51.39 -19.02 -45.04
C HIS A 4 -50.37 -17.88 -45.12
N LEU A 5 -50.79 -16.61 -45.07
CA LEU A 5 -49.87 -15.46 -45.20
C LEU A 5 -49.20 -15.09 -43.86
N TYR A 6 -49.89 -15.24 -42.73
CA TYR A 6 -49.32 -14.95 -41.41
C TYR A 6 -48.21 -15.93 -41.01
N SER A 7 -48.24 -17.16 -41.50
CA SER A 7 -47.23 -18.18 -41.18
C SER A 7 -45.86 -17.90 -41.82
N LYS A 8 -45.82 -17.35 -43.04
CA LYS A 8 -44.55 -17.08 -43.73
C LYS A 8 -43.81 -15.87 -43.14
N GLN A 9 -44.56 -14.84 -42.75
CA GLN A 9 -43.97 -13.64 -42.15
C GLN A 9 -43.39 -13.93 -40.75
N ALA A 10 -44.10 -14.71 -39.93
CA ALA A 10 -43.59 -15.13 -38.63
C ALA A 10 -42.35 -16.03 -38.75
N GLN A 11 -42.31 -16.92 -39.75
CA GLN A 11 -41.15 -17.76 -40.00
C GLN A 11 -39.93 -16.95 -40.42
N GLN A 12 -40.09 -15.98 -41.32
CA GLN A 12 -38.98 -15.09 -41.73
C GLN A 12 -38.42 -14.29 -40.55
N GLN A 13 -39.29 -13.74 -39.69
CA GLN A 13 -38.84 -13.01 -38.50
C GLN A 13 -38.07 -13.90 -37.52
N LEU A 14 -38.47 -15.17 -37.38
CA LEU A 14 -37.76 -16.12 -36.52
C LEU A 14 -36.38 -16.46 -37.09
N GLU A 15 -36.26 -16.64 -38.41
CA GLU A 15 -35.01 -16.89 -39.10
C GLU A 15 -34.03 -15.71 -38.99
N ASP A 16 -34.54 -14.47 -39.08
CA ASP A 16 -33.73 -13.26 -38.92
C ASP A 16 -33.22 -13.12 -37.47
N ILE A 17 -34.08 -13.39 -36.48
CA ILE A 17 -33.70 -13.37 -35.05
C ILE A 17 -32.67 -14.45 -34.75
N LEU A 18 -32.86 -15.67 -35.25
CA LEU A 18 -31.92 -16.77 -35.06
C LEU A 18 -30.56 -16.45 -35.69
N SER A 19 -30.55 -15.91 -36.91
CA SER A 19 -29.33 -15.49 -37.60
C SER A 19 -28.58 -14.41 -36.82
N SER A 20 -29.30 -13.42 -36.28
CA SER A 20 -28.72 -12.38 -35.42
C SER A 20 -28.13 -12.95 -34.13
N ARG A 21 -28.81 -13.91 -33.48
CA ARG A 21 -28.32 -14.57 -32.27
C ARG A 21 -27.10 -15.45 -32.52
N ILE A 22 -27.05 -16.13 -33.66
CA ILE A 22 -25.87 -16.93 -34.06
C ILE A 22 -24.66 -16.02 -34.28
N ALA A 23 -24.84 -14.86 -34.93
CA ALA A 23 -23.76 -13.89 -35.11
C ALA A 23 -23.26 -13.35 -33.76
N GLN A 24 -24.16 -13.01 -32.84
CA GLN A 24 -23.79 -12.58 -31.48
C GLN A 24 -23.02 -13.67 -30.71
N LEU A 25 -23.40 -14.95 -30.87
CA LEU A 25 -22.67 -16.06 -30.26
C LEU A 25 -21.24 -16.18 -30.81
N ALA A 26 -21.05 -16.03 -32.12
CA ALA A 26 -19.72 -16.07 -32.73
C ALA A 26 -18.81 -14.91 -32.25
N ASP A 27 -19.37 -13.71 -32.08
CA ASP A 27 -18.64 -12.57 -31.53
C ASP A 27 -18.23 -12.82 -30.07
N LEU A 28 -19.13 -13.39 -29.27
CA LEU A 28 -18.86 -13.75 -27.88
C LEU A 28 -17.83 -14.89 -27.76
N GLU A 29 -17.85 -15.88 -28.64
CA GLU A 29 -16.84 -16.95 -28.68
C GLU A 29 -15.45 -16.41 -29.03
N THR A 30 -15.38 -15.47 -29.97
CA THR A 30 -14.13 -14.80 -30.35
C THR A 30 -13.56 -13.98 -29.20
N GLU A 31 -14.41 -13.23 -28.51
CA GLU A 31 -14.01 -12.45 -27.33
C GLU A 31 -13.59 -13.37 -26.17
N ASN A 32 -14.28 -14.50 -25.96
CA ASN A 32 -13.90 -15.49 -24.96
C ASN A 32 -12.51 -16.10 -25.24
N ALA A 33 -12.21 -16.43 -26.50
CA ALA A 33 -10.88 -16.90 -26.91
C ALA A 33 -9.80 -15.84 -26.65
N ARG A 34 -10.08 -14.57 -26.95
CA ARG A 34 -9.18 -13.45 -26.67
C ARG A 34 -8.93 -13.27 -25.17
N LEU A 35 -9.97 -13.43 -24.34
CA LEU A 35 -9.85 -13.37 -22.88
C LEU A 35 -9.01 -14.52 -22.32
N LYS A 36 -9.20 -15.76 -22.81
CA LYS A 36 -8.36 -16.91 -22.43
C LYS A 36 -6.89 -16.69 -22.77
N GLN A 37 -6.59 -16.10 -23.92
CA GLN A 37 -5.20 -15.76 -24.29
C GLN A 37 -4.59 -14.73 -23.33
N LYS A 38 -5.36 -13.71 -22.92
CA LYS A 38 -4.91 -12.72 -21.93
C LYS A 38 -4.72 -13.33 -20.54
N GLU A 39 -5.61 -14.23 -20.12
CA GLU A 39 -5.49 -14.96 -18.87
C GLU A 39 -4.21 -15.78 -18.83
N GLN A 40 -3.89 -16.52 -19.90
CA GLN A 40 -2.63 -17.26 -20.02
C GLN A 40 -1.40 -16.35 -19.95
N ALA A 41 -1.45 -15.16 -20.58
CA ALA A 41 -0.36 -14.19 -20.51
C ALA A 41 -0.17 -13.64 -19.07
N LEU A 42 -1.27 -13.39 -18.35
CA LEU A 42 -1.23 -12.96 -16.94
C LEU A 42 -0.69 -14.07 -16.02
N GLN A 43 -1.12 -15.32 -16.21
CA GLN A 43 -0.59 -16.46 -15.45
C GLN A 43 0.92 -16.63 -15.66
N SER A 44 1.40 -16.46 -16.90
CA SER A 44 2.84 -16.46 -17.20
C SER A 44 3.58 -15.32 -16.49
N CYS A 45 3.00 -14.11 -16.45
CA CYS A 45 3.57 -12.97 -15.74
C CYS A 45 3.66 -13.21 -14.23
N ILE A 46 2.61 -13.76 -13.62
CA ILE A 46 2.57 -14.12 -12.19
C ILE A 46 3.68 -15.13 -11.87
N GLN A 47 3.83 -16.19 -12.67
CA GLN A 47 4.91 -17.17 -12.49
C GLN A 47 6.30 -16.52 -12.61
N GLY A 48 6.45 -15.54 -13.52
CA GLY A 48 7.68 -14.74 -13.65
C GLY A 48 7.99 -13.92 -12.40
N ILE A 49 6.98 -13.27 -11.81
CA ILE A 49 7.11 -12.51 -10.57
C ILE A 49 7.46 -13.44 -9.41
N GLU A 50 6.76 -14.56 -9.25
CA GLU A 50 7.03 -15.55 -8.20
C GLU A 50 8.47 -16.09 -8.30
N GLY A 51 8.94 -16.38 -9.51
CA GLY A 51 10.32 -16.76 -9.77
C GLY A 51 11.32 -15.67 -9.36
N SER A 52 11.04 -14.39 -9.68
CA SER A 52 11.91 -13.27 -9.29
C SER A 52 11.97 -13.07 -7.76
N VAL A 53 10.83 -13.24 -7.07
CA VAL A 53 10.75 -13.15 -5.60
C VAL A 53 11.48 -14.31 -4.94
N ALA A 54 11.35 -15.53 -5.47
CA ALA A 54 12.09 -16.69 -5.00
C ALA A 54 13.61 -16.49 -5.15
N ALA A 55 14.07 -15.94 -6.28
CA ALA A 55 15.48 -15.61 -6.51
C ALA A 55 15.97 -14.54 -5.52
N ALA A 56 15.22 -13.46 -5.31
CA ALA A 56 15.57 -12.42 -4.34
C ALA A 56 15.66 -12.98 -2.90
N ARG A 57 14.72 -13.86 -2.52
CA ARG A 57 14.73 -14.55 -1.22
C ARG A 57 15.95 -15.47 -1.08
N ALA A 58 16.35 -16.16 -2.14
CA ALA A 58 17.55 -17.00 -2.14
C ALA A 58 18.83 -16.17 -1.93
N VAL A 59 18.94 -15.01 -2.60
CA VAL A 59 20.06 -14.07 -2.43
C VAL A 59 20.12 -13.54 -1.00
N LEU A 60 18.99 -13.11 -0.43
CA LEU A 60 18.92 -12.64 0.96
C LEU A 60 19.32 -13.74 1.96
N LYS A 61 18.88 -14.99 1.72
CA LYS A 61 19.23 -16.13 2.57
C LYS A 61 20.70 -16.53 2.47
N ALA A 62 21.33 -16.34 1.31
CA ALA A 62 22.78 -16.51 1.15
C ALA A 62 23.56 -15.43 1.93
N HIS A 63 23.08 -14.18 1.92
CA HIS A 63 23.71 -13.07 2.62
C HIS A 63 23.65 -13.19 4.15
N LEU A 64 22.53 -13.70 4.68
CA LEU A 64 22.37 -13.99 6.11
C LEU A 64 23.29 -15.10 6.62
N LYS A 65 23.76 -16.00 5.75
CA LYS A 65 24.71 -17.06 6.12
C LYS A 65 26.17 -16.62 6.09
N SER A 66 26.47 -15.48 5.48
CA SER A 66 27.85 -14.96 5.34
C SER A 66 28.24 -13.93 6.40
N VAL A 67 27.38 -13.60 7.36
CA VAL A 67 27.74 -12.73 8.49
C VAL A 67 28.38 -13.59 9.59
N PRO A 68 29.69 -13.47 9.86
CA PRO A 68 30.31 -14.20 10.95
C PRO A 68 29.77 -13.67 12.28
N VAL A 69 29.20 -14.57 13.08
CA VAL A 69 28.79 -14.30 14.46
C VAL A 69 30.04 -13.98 15.26
N VAL A 70 30.27 -12.71 15.55
CA VAL A 70 31.30 -12.28 16.50
C VAL A 70 30.84 -12.72 17.88
N ALA A 71 31.47 -13.77 18.39
CA ALA A 71 31.21 -14.33 19.71
C ALA A 71 31.64 -13.35 20.81
N ASP A 72 30.79 -13.28 21.83
CA ASP A 72 30.87 -12.45 23.02
C ASP A 72 32.27 -12.40 23.66
N SER A 73 32.80 -11.18 23.80
CA SER A 73 33.83 -10.87 24.79
C SER A 73 33.13 -10.44 26.08
N LYS A 74 33.11 -11.36 27.05
CA LYS A 74 32.89 -11.03 28.47
C LYS A 74 34.02 -10.11 28.92
N ASP A 75 33.67 -8.95 29.46
CA ASP A 75 34.57 -8.28 30.39
C ASP A 75 33.80 -7.77 31.60
N SER A 76 34.34 -8.15 32.75
CA SER A 76 33.85 -7.91 34.10
C SER A 76 34.65 -6.77 34.71
N GLY A 77 33.98 -5.72 35.19
CA GLY A 77 34.65 -4.60 35.84
C GLY A 77 33.69 -3.74 36.64
N GLU A 78 33.61 -4.07 37.93
CA GLU A 78 32.83 -3.44 38.99
C GLU A 78 33.50 -2.15 39.50
N SER A 79 32.69 -1.26 40.10
CA SER A 79 33.04 -0.18 41.06
C SER A 79 32.90 1.28 40.57
N GLY A 80 32.17 2.08 41.36
CA GLY A 80 32.50 3.51 41.52
C GLY A 80 31.33 4.50 41.47
N ARG A 81 30.67 4.68 42.61
CA ARG A 81 29.65 5.70 42.93
C ARG A 81 30.29 7.10 43.10
N ALA A 82 29.73 8.15 42.50
CA ALA A 82 29.69 9.52 43.05
C ALA A 82 28.78 10.45 42.21
N ASP A 83 27.87 11.13 42.91
CA ASP A 83 27.10 12.28 42.44
C ASP A 83 28.01 13.49 42.14
N THR A 84 27.70 14.25 41.09
CA THR A 84 27.92 15.71 41.08
C THR A 84 27.13 16.38 39.95
N ALA A 85 26.60 17.55 40.25
CA ALA A 85 25.70 18.35 39.45
C ALA A 85 26.41 19.21 38.38
N SER A 86 25.60 19.67 37.42
CA SER A 86 25.71 20.95 36.69
C SER A 86 26.76 21.07 35.59
N GLY A 87 26.32 21.59 34.44
CA GLY A 87 27.19 22.32 33.51
C GLY A 87 26.96 22.01 32.04
N ASP A 88 26.46 23.01 31.32
CA ASP A 88 26.70 23.26 29.89
C ASP A 88 28.06 22.74 29.40
N LEU A 89 28.12 22.24 28.16
CA LEU A 89 29.00 22.79 27.13
C LEU A 89 28.87 22.04 25.79
N LEU A 90 28.49 22.83 24.79
CA LEU A 90 28.89 22.69 23.39
C LEU A 90 30.38 22.32 23.27
N GLY A 91 30.68 21.33 22.45
CA GLY A 91 32.05 20.91 22.14
C GLY A 91 32.15 20.27 20.77
N THR A 92 32.53 21.09 19.80
CA THR A 92 32.97 20.79 18.44
C THR A 92 34.06 19.70 18.41
N ALA A 93 34.00 18.77 17.45
CA ALA A 93 35.17 18.00 17.06
C ALA A 93 35.23 17.84 15.53
N ALA A 94 36.25 18.45 14.96
CA ALA A 94 36.71 18.27 13.61
C ALA A 94 37.64 17.04 13.51
N GLY A 95 37.57 16.32 12.38
CA GLY A 95 38.73 15.71 11.74
C GLY A 95 39.12 14.28 12.14
N THR A 96 38.74 13.31 11.31
CA THR A 96 39.53 12.10 10.95
C THR A 96 39.06 11.65 9.56
N SER A 97 39.72 12.05 8.46
CA SER A 97 40.84 11.36 7.80
C SER A 97 40.66 9.84 7.59
N GLY A 98 40.34 9.47 6.35
CA GLY A 98 40.88 8.30 5.68
C GLY A 98 40.39 6.92 6.12
N PHE A 99 39.29 6.45 5.53
CA PHE A 99 39.11 5.03 5.25
C PHE A 99 38.30 4.89 3.94
N GLU A 100 39.01 4.86 2.82
CA GLU A 100 38.50 4.34 1.56
C GLU A 100 38.36 2.81 1.70
N GLN A 101 37.27 2.37 2.32
CA GLN A 101 36.74 1.05 2.04
C GLN A 101 35.49 1.24 1.20
N SER A 102 35.59 0.89 -0.08
CA SER A 102 34.45 0.66 -0.97
C SER A 102 33.59 -0.46 -0.41
N ILE A 103 32.78 -0.13 0.60
CA ILE A 103 31.57 -0.86 0.92
C ILE A 103 30.60 -0.49 -0.18
N SER A 104 30.39 -1.38 -1.13
CA SER A 104 29.23 -1.33 -2.02
C SER A 104 27.98 -1.50 -1.15
N ALA A 105 27.57 -0.40 -0.50
CA ALA A 105 26.61 -0.43 0.58
C ALA A 105 25.20 -0.69 0.01
N PRO A 106 24.40 -1.58 0.63
CA PRO A 106 23.01 -1.82 0.28
C PRO A 106 22.10 -0.58 0.42
N GLY A 107 22.63 0.55 0.92
CA GLY A 107 21.97 1.86 0.89
C GLY A 107 21.94 2.54 -0.49
N SER A 108 22.80 2.13 -1.43
CA SER A 108 22.90 2.80 -2.75
C SER A 108 21.65 2.61 -3.61
N ALA A 109 21.07 1.39 -3.66
CA ALA A 109 19.90 1.12 -4.50
C ALA A 109 18.63 1.84 -4.00
N ALA A 110 18.40 1.87 -2.69
CA ALA A 110 17.25 2.56 -2.11
C ALA A 110 17.36 4.09 -2.28
N ALA A 111 18.56 4.66 -2.05
CA ALA A 111 18.82 6.08 -2.28
C ALA A 111 18.64 6.45 -3.77
N GLN A 112 19.10 5.59 -4.69
CA GLN A 112 18.95 5.81 -6.12
C GLN A 112 17.49 5.69 -6.59
N ALA A 113 16.71 4.75 -6.03
CA ALA A 113 15.28 4.64 -6.29
C ALA A 113 14.52 5.89 -5.80
N VAL A 114 14.88 6.42 -4.62
CA VAL A 114 14.31 7.68 -4.12
C VAL A 114 14.67 8.86 -5.02
N LEU A 115 15.91 8.95 -5.50
CA LEU A 115 16.31 10.02 -6.42
C LEU A 115 15.55 9.94 -7.75
N GLN A 116 15.39 8.74 -8.31
CA GLN A 116 14.59 8.54 -9.53
C GLN A 116 13.11 8.91 -9.31
N ALA A 117 12.52 8.48 -8.20
CA ALA A 117 11.15 8.82 -7.85
C ALA A 117 10.98 10.34 -7.64
N LEU A 118 11.91 10.99 -6.95
CA LEU A 118 11.89 12.43 -6.69
C LEU A 118 12.00 13.22 -8.00
N LYS A 119 12.91 12.82 -8.90
CA LYS A 119 13.04 13.43 -10.22
C LYS A 119 11.79 13.27 -11.08
N ALA A 120 11.18 12.09 -11.08
CA ALA A 120 9.93 11.84 -11.81
C ALA A 120 8.76 12.67 -11.24
N LYS A 121 8.65 12.75 -9.92
CA LYS A 121 7.64 13.54 -9.21
C LYS A 121 7.85 15.04 -9.36
N GLU A 122 9.09 15.51 -9.38
CA GLU A 122 9.44 16.90 -9.71
C GLU A 122 8.95 17.25 -11.13
N GLN A 123 9.25 16.41 -12.13
CA GLN A 123 8.77 16.63 -13.50
C GLN A 123 7.25 16.65 -13.57
N GLN A 124 6.58 15.74 -12.85
CA GLN A 124 5.12 15.72 -12.75
C GLN A 124 4.58 17.01 -12.11
N ALA A 125 5.19 17.49 -11.02
CA ALA A 125 4.77 18.72 -10.35
C ALA A 125 5.02 19.96 -11.22
N GLN A 126 6.14 20.03 -11.95
CA GLN A 126 6.43 21.11 -12.89
C GLN A 126 5.44 21.13 -14.06
N ALA A 127 5.09 19.96 -14.61
CA ALA A 127 4.05 19.86 -15.64
C ALA A 127 2.69 20.33 -15.13
N ALA A 128 2.29 19.89 -13.93
CA ALA A 128 1.04 20.30 -13.30
C ALA A 128 1.00 21.81 -13.00
N LEU A 129 2.10 22.40 -12.50
CA LEU A 129 2.21 23.85 -12.29
C LEU A 129 2.10 24.63 -13.61
N ALA A 130 2.65 24.10 -14.70
CA ALA A 130 2.53 24.70 -16.03
C ALA A 130 1.08 24.66 -16.54
N GLU A 131 0.37 23.54 -16.36
CA GLU A 131 -1.06 23.40 -16.70
C GLU A 131 -1.94 24.36 -15.88
N LEU A 132 -1.58 24.58 -14.61
CA LEU A 132 -2.24 25.56 -13.74
C LEU A 132 -1.86 27.02 -14.08
N GLY A 133 -0.95 27.24 -15.04
CA GLY A 133 -0.53 28.58 -15.44
C GLY A 133 0.28 29.29 -14.36
N CYS A 134 0.82 28.54 -13.40
CA CYS A 134 1.57 29.05 -12.26
C CYS A 134 3.07 29.25 -12.63
N CYS A 135 3.45 28.91 -13.87
CA CYS A 135 4.72 29.29 -14.47
C CYS A 135 4.64 30.73 -15.00
N CYS A 136 5.50 31.59 -14.47
CA CYS A 136 5.73 32.98 -14.85
C CYS A 136 5.59 33.16 -16.36
N SER A 137 4.38 33.50 -16.79
CA SER A 137 4.10 33.86 -18.16
C SER A 137 4.84 35.15 -18.34
N SER A 138 5.98 35.03 -19.01
CA SER A 138 6.78 36.14 -19.50
C SER A 138 5.83 36.97 -20.34
N SER A 139 5.24 37.98 -19.73
CA SER A 139 4.29 38.86 -20.38
C SER A 139 5.05 39.60 -21.48
N SER A 140 4.88 39.11 -22.70
CA SER A 140 4.60 39.93 -23.88
C SER A 140 5.33 41.27 -23.92
N GLY A 141 6.66 41.22 -23.98
CA GLY A 141 7.51 42.35 -24.30
C GLY A 141 8.64 41.84 -25.18
N GLY A 142 8.45 41.92 -26.49
CA GLY A 142 9.42 41.46 -27.49
C GLY A 142 10.80 42.06 -27.23
N GLY A 143 11.68 41.24 -26.67
CA GLY A 143 13.04 41.62 -26.34
C GLY A 143 13.76 40.36 -25.91
N SER A 144 14.53 39.80 -26.84
CA SER A 144 15.42 38.66 -26.63
C SER A 144 16.50 39.02 -25.60
N ARG A 145 16.10 39.06 -24.34
CA ARG A 145 16.96 38.88 -23.19
C ARG A 145 16.41 37.62 -22.55
N SER A 146 17.21 36.57 -22.62
CA SER A 146 17.20 35.46 -21.68
C SER A 146 17.24 36.06 -20.28
N SER A 147 16.07 36.50 -19.81
CA SER A 147 15.90 37.06 -18.49
C SER A 147 15.98 35.86 -17.58
N SER A 148 17.14 35.73 -16.97
CA SER A 148 17.43 34.97 -15.75
C SER A 148 16.47 35.38 -14.63
N TYR A 149 15.16 35.24 -14.83
CA TYR A 149 14.25 35.07 -13.71
C TYR A 149 14.68 33.77 -13.06
N GLY A 150 15.32 33.95 -11.91
CA GLY A 150 15.95 32.90 -11.13
C GLY A 150 14.97 31.75 -10.97
N GLU A 151 15.51 30.55 -11.14
CA GLU A 151 14.92 29.30 -10.71
C GLU A 151 13.90 29.49 -9.57
N LEU A 152 12.67 29.00 -9.78
CA LEU A 152 11.62 29.05 -8.76
C LEU A 152 12.18 28.55 -7.43
N TYR A 153 11.82 29.21 -6.33
CA TYR A 153 12.36 28.92 -5.01
C TYR A 153 12.22 27.44 -4.63
N THR A 154 11.08 26.84 -4.92
CA THR A 154 10.84 25.40 -4.71
C THR A 154 11.68 24.49 -5.60
N THR A 155 11.97 24.87 -6.85
CA THR A 155 12.91 24.14 -7.73
C THR A 155 14.31 24.14 -7.14
N ARG A 156 14.77 25.28 -6.57
CA ARG A 156 16.06 25.36 -5.89
C ARG A 156 16.15 24.41 -4.70
N LEU A 157 15.09 24.33 -3.90
CA LEU A 157 15.01 23.39 -2.77
C LEU A 157 14.99 21.93 -3.24
N LEU A 158 14.27 21.62 -4.31
CA LEU A 158 14.28 20.27 -4.92
C LEU A 158 15.66 19.88 -5.46
N ARG A 159 16.38 20.80 -6.09
CA ARG A 159 17.75 20.56 -6.54
C ARG A 159 18.70 20.31 -5.37
N ARG A 160 18.54 21.04 -4.26
CA ARG A 160 19.28 20.77 -3.02
C ARG A 160 18.99 19.36 -2.49
N ALA A 161 17.72 18.97 -2.39
CA ALA A 161 17.32 17.65 -1.92
C ALA A 161 17.77 16.51 -2.85
N THR A 162 17.79 16.73 -4.17
CA THR A 162 18.26 15.73 -5.16
C THR A 162 19.78 15.64 -5.23
N ALA A 163 20.52 16.69 -4.84
CA ALA A 163 21.97 16.67 -4.75
C ALA A 163 22.46 15.77 -3.60
N ASP A 164 21.67 15.61 -2.55
CA ASP A 164 21.95 14.70 -1.43
C ASP A 164 20.82 13.67 -1.23
N PRO A 165 20.87 12.52 -1.92
CA PRO A 165 19.84 11.50 -1.81
C PRO A 165 19.76 10.86 -0.41
N ALA A 166 20.81 10.95 0.41
CA ALA A 166 20.76 10.45 1.78
C ALA A 166 19.86 11.34 2.65
N VAL A 167 19.92 12.67 2.47
CA VAL A 167 19.02 13.61 3.14
C VAL A 167 17.57 13.41 2.71
N ALA A 168 17.30 13.31 1.40
CA ALA A 168 15.95 13.04 0.91
C ALA A 168 15.38 11.71 1.45
N LEU A 169 16.20 10.65 1.46
CA LEU A 169 15.82 9.36 2.03
C LEU A 169 15.58 9.44 3.54
N ALA A 170 16.40 10.21 4.27
CA ALA A 170 16.20 10.44 5.70
C ALA A 170 14.84 11.12 5.95
N VAL A 171 14.52 12.17 5.21
CA VAL A 171 13.23 12.88 5.31
C VAL A 171 12.03 11.96 5.10
N VAL A 172 12.07 11.10 4.07
CA VAL A 172 10.98 10.15 3.77
C VAL A 172 10.82 9.10 4.87
N ARG A 173 11.93 8.69 5.48
CA ARG A 173 11.98 7.68 6.55
C ARG A 173 11.61 8.24 7.93
N LEU A 174 11.63 9.56 8.13
CA LEU A 174 11.26 10.15 9.40
C LEU A 174 9.83 9.73 9.80
N PRO A 175 9.64 9.22 11.04
CA PRO A 175 8.33 8.99 11.61
C PRO A 175 7.46 10.24 11.56
N ARG A 176 6.13 10.06 11.48
CA ARG A 176 5.19 11.19 11.44
C ARG A 176 5.34 12.10 12.66
N SER A 177 5.48 11.55 13.86
CA SER A 177 5.66 12.30 15.11
C SER A 177 6.90 13.20 15.08
N GLU A 178 8.04 12.66 14.64
CA GLU A 178 9.29 13.44 14.53
C GLU A 178 9.18 14.57 13.52
N ARG A 179 8.49 14.34 12.39
CA ARG A 179 8.24 15.40 11.41
C ARG A 179 7.38 16.50 12.00
N LEU A 180 6.27 16.17 12.66
CA LEU A 180 5.40 17.14 13.33
C LEU A 180 6.16 17.94 14.39
N GLN A 181 6.98 17.28 15.22
CA GLN A 181 7.85 17.96 16.19
C GLN A 181 8.87 18.89 15.51
N GLY A 182 9.42 18.48 14.36
CA GLY A 182 10.25 19.33 13.52
C GLY A 182 9.52 20.59 13.04
N ILE A 183 8.24 20.48 12.66
CA ILE A 183 7.40 21.64 12.31
C ILE A 183 7.25 22.56 13.52
N VAL A 184 6.88 22.01 14.68
CA VAL A 184 6.73 22.79 15.93
C VAL A 184 8.00 23.56 16.25
N ALA A 185 9.15 22.89 16.23
CA ALA A 185 10.45 23.52 16.50
C ALA A 185 10.78 24.61 15.46
N ALA A 186 10.44 24.40 14.19
CA ALA A 186 10.63 25.39 13.14
C ALA A 186 9.75 26.63 13.36
N VAL A 187 8.45 26.47 13.64
CA VAL A 187 7.52 27.58 13.91
C VAL A 187 7.96 28.38 15.14
N GLN A 188 8.39 27.71 16.22
CA GLN A 188 8.93 28.37 17.40
C GLN A 188 10.17 29.23 17.08
N LYS A 189 11.10 28.70 16.27
CA LYS A 189 12.26 29.48 15.79
C LYS A 189 11.83 30.65 14.92
N MET A 190 10.87 30.45 14.01
CA MET A 190 10.33 31.53 13.17
C MET A 190 9.75 32.65 14.03
N ALA A 191 8.97 32.33 15.07
CA ALA A 191 8.37 33.30 15.98
C ALA A 191 9.42 34.14 16.74
N LEU A 192 10.57 33.55 17.08
CA LEU A 192 11.67 34.25 17.74
C LEU A 192 12.47 35.16 16.78
N LEU A 193 12.59 34.75 15.51
CA LEU A 193 13.43 35.41 14.50
C LEU A 193 12.66 36.50 13.73
N LEU A 194 11.38 36.28 13.44
CA LEU A 194 10.56 37.17 12.60
C LEU A 194 10.49 38.62 13.12
N PRO A 195 10.32 38.90 14.43
CA PRO A 195 10.32 40.27 14.96
C PRO A 195 11.65 41.01 14.75
N LYS A 196 12.75 40.28 14.56
CA LYS A 196 14.10 40.81 14.36
C LYS A 196 14.50 40.86 12.88
N TYR A 197 13.62 40.43 11.97
CA TYR A 197 13.95 40.20 10.57
C TYR A 197 14.40 41.46 9.82
N ASP A 198 13.75 42.61 10.09
CA ASP A 198 14.09 43.90 9.47
C ASP A 198 15.01 44.78 10.34
N ILE A 199 15.43 44.28 11.50
CA ILE A 199 16.30 45.04 12.40
C ILE A 199 17.75 44.76 12.01
N ASP A 200 18.48 45.81 11.62
CA ASP A 200 19.92 45.77 11.35
C ASP A 200 20.72 45.63 12.67
N LEU A 201 20.62 44.46 13.31
CA LEU A 201 21.41 44.09 14.46
C LEU A 201 22.80 43.55 14.03
N PRO A 202 23.83 43.69 14.88
CA PRO A 202 25.12 43.05 14.63
C PRO A 202 24.92 41.55 14.42
N SER A 203 25.52 41.00 13.37
CA SER A 203 25.45 39.57 13.09
C SER A 203 26.09 38.78 14.23
N THR A 204 25.40 37.75 14.68
CA THR A 204 25.96 36.79 15.65
C THR A 204 26.90 35.82 14.94
N SER A 205 27.56 34.91 15.66
CA SER A 205 28.31 33.80 15.05
C SER A 205 27.44 32.90 14.15
N LEU A 206 26.11 32.94 14.34
CA LEU A 206 25.13 32.22 13.54
C LEU A 206 24.55 33.09 12.40
N GLY A 207 25.08 34.29 12.18
CA GLY A 207 24.59 35.26 11.19
C GLY A 207 23.52 36.20 11.75
N SER A 208 22.92 36.96 10.85
CA SER A 208 21.79 37.87 11.12
C SER A 208 20.48 37.09 11.35
N ALA A 209 19.48 37.72 12.01
CA ALA A 209 18.17 37.09 12.21
C ALA A 209 17.48 36.75 10.88
N ARG A 210 17.71 37.56 9.84
CA ARG A 210 17.24 37.32 8.48
C ARG A 210 17.83 36.04 7.88
N GLU A 211 19.15 35.88 7.94
CA GLU A 211 19.83 34.68 7.42
C GLU A 211 19.40 33.43 8.17
N GLN A 212 19.28 33.51 9.50
CA GLN A 212 18.81 32.40 10.32
C GLN A 212 17.35 32.02 9.99
N LEU A 213 16.46 33.00 9.76
CA LEU A 213 15.08 32.72 9.38
C LEU A 213 15.01 32.04 8.01
N HIS A 214 15.82 32.50 7.04
CA HIS A 214 15.90 31.87 5.72
C HIS A 214 16.41 30.44 5.81
N ALA A 215 17.42 30.17 6.64
CA ALA A 215 17.91 28.81 6.87
C ALA A 215 16.84 27.90 7.47
N VAL A 216 16.10 28.37 8.49
CA VAL A 216 14.99 27.62 9.10
C VAL A 216 13.89 27.34 8.07
N MET A 217 13.53 28.33 7.24
CA MET A 217 12.53 28.16 6.19
C MET A 217 12.99 27.20 5.10
N ASP A 218 14.24 27.30 4.63
CA ASP A 218 14.80 26.39 3.62
C ASP A 218 14.78 24.94 4.11
N GLU A 219 15.27 24.67 5.33
CA GLU A 219 15.27 23.33 5.92
C GLU A 219 13.84 22.77 6.08
N TYR A 220 12.93 23.60 6.58
CA TYR A 220 11.54 23.21 6.80
C TYR A 220 10.80 22.94 5.47
N LEU A 221 10.95 23.83 4.49
CA LEU A 221 10.26 23.68 3.21
C LEU A 221 10.84 22.55 2.37
N GLU A 222 12.16 22.28 2.46
CA GLU A 222 12.76 21.10 1.87
C GLU A 222 12.10 19.82 2.42
N LEU A 223 11.91 19.73 3.74
CA LEU A 223 11.21 18.62 4.39
C LEU A 223 9.78 18.48 3.86
N VAL A 224 9.01 19.59 3.80
CA VAL A 224 7.62 19.59 3.32
C VAL A 224 7.52 19.19 1.85
N ILE A 225 8.43 19.67 1.00
CA ILE A 225 8.42 19.41 -0.44
C ILE A 225 8.80 17.95 -0.71
N VAL A 226 9.88 17.45 -0.11
CA VAL A 226 10.33 16.06 -0.29
C VAL A 226 9.28 15.09 0.23
N ALA A 227 8.78 15.31 1.45
CA ALA A 227 7.69 14.50 2.00
C ALA A 227 6.42 14.63 1.14
N GLY A 228 6.07 15.84 0.69
CA GLY A 228 4.86 16.11 -0.07
C GLY A 228 4.83 15.45 -1.46
N LEU A 229 5.99 15.18 -2.05
CA LEU A 229 6.14 14.49 -3.33
C LEU A 229 6.24 12.96 -3.20
N LEU A 230 6.86 12.47 -2.12
CA LEU A 230 7.24 11.06 -1.98
C LEU A 230 6.38 10.29 -0.98
N ASP A 231 5.73 10.95 -0.02
CA ASP A 231 4.84 10.25 0.91
C ASP A 231 3.63 9.70 0.17
N PRO A 232 3.18 8.48 0.52
CA PRO A 232 1.95 7.95 -0.02
C PRO A 232 0.76 8.81 0.40
N PRO A 233 -0.29 8.83 -0.44
CA PRO A 233 -1.48 9.63 -0.27
C PRO A 233 -2.05 9.67 1.16
N ALA A 234 -2.25 8.52 1.80
CA ALA A 234 -2.82 8.43 3.15
C ALA A 234 -1.94 9.12 4.22
N LYS A 235 -0.62 9.03 4.09
CA LYS A 235 0.35 9.63 5.04
C LYS A 235 0.35 11.15 4.97
N LYS A 236 0.13 11.72 3.77
CA LYS A 236 0.01 13.17 3.57
C LYS A 236 -1.29 13.72 4.16
N MET A 237 -2.42 13.07 3.88
CA MET A 237 -3.72 13.47 4.43
C MET A 237 -3.76 13.36 5.95
N ALA A 238 -3.04 12.40 6.52
CA ALA A 238 -2.90 12.29 7.97
C ALA A 238 -2.24 13.52 8.61
N ASN A 239 -1.57 14.41 7.87
CA ASN A 239 -0.99 15.63 8.43
C ASN A 239 -1.90 16.85 8.31
N MET A 240 -3.00 16.76 7.55
CA MET A 240 -4.02 17.82 7.50
C MET A 240 -4.86 17.77 8.76
N LEU A 241 -5.37 18.94 9.19
CA LEU A 241 -6.24 19.07 10.37
C LEU A 241 -5.60 18.55 11.67
N VAL A 242 -4.27 18.42 11.71
CA VAL A 242 -3.55 18.08 12.93
C VAL A 242 -3.28 19.37 13.68
N ASN A 243 -3.78 19.44 14.91
CA ASN A 243 -3.36 20.46 15.85
C ASN A 243 -1.95 20.10 16.34
N LEU A 244 -0.96 20.95 16.08
CA LEU A 244 0.44 20.70 16.41
C LEU A 244 0.75 20.82 17.90
N GLU A 245 -0.13 21.43 18.69
CA GLU A 245 -0.01 21.46 20.16
C GLU A 245 -0.45 20.13 20.78
N THR A 246 -1.56 19.57 20.31
CA THR A 246 -2.13 18.32 20.86
C THR A 246 -1.64 17.07 20.13
N LEU A 247 -1.15 17.23 18.90
CA LEU A 247 -0.84 16.17 17.93
C LEU A 247 -2.05 15.30 17.56
N GLU A 248 -3.26 15.82 17.79
CA GLU A 248 -4.53 15.16 17.49
C GLU A 248 -5.21 15.76 16.26
N TYR A 249 -6.14 15.00 15.68
CA TYR A 249 -6.96 15.48 14.58
C TYR A 249 -8.08 16.36 15.13
N GLU A 250 -8.09 17.63 14.73
CA GLU A 250 -9.05 18.62 15.19
C GLU A 250 -9.59 19.43 13.99
N PRO A 251 -10.92 19.62 13.89
CA PRO A 251 -11.46 20.50 12.86
C PRO A 251 -11.00 21.94 13.09
N TYR A 252 -10.80 22.69 12.00
CA TYR A 252 -10.49 24.11 12.10
C TYR A 252 -11.62 24.87 12.81
N PRO A 253 -11.31 25.79 13.75
CA PRO A 253 -12.32 26.67 14.33
C PRO A 253 -13.04 27.49 13.24
N PRO A 254 -14.34 27.82 13.42
CA PRO A 254 -15.06 28.66 12.46
C PRO A 254 -14.38 30.02 12.24
N GLY A 255 -14.18 30.42 10.98
CA GLY A 255 -13.53 31.68 10.62
C GLY A 255 -12.02 31.73 10.86
N TYR A 256 -11.40 30.61 11.25
CA TYR A 256 -9.96 30.53 11.53
C TYR A 256 -9.10 30.95 10.33
N TRP A 257 -9.30 30.32 9.17
CA TRP A 257 -8.53 30.65 7.97
C TRP A 257 -8.83 32.05 7.42
N THR A 258 -10.03 32.60 7.67
CA THR A 258 -10.35 33.99 7.36
C THR A 258 -9.49 34.96 8.17
N HIS A 259 -9.18 34.65 9.43
CA HIS A 259 -8.25 35.45 10.24
C HIS A 259 -6.82 35.35 9.70
N VAL A 260 -6.33 34.14 9.44
CA VAL A 260 -4.98 33.90 8.90
C VAL A 260 -4.80 34.61 7.55
N ALA A 261 -5.75 34.45 6.63
CA ALA A 261 -5.72 35.05 5.30
C ALA A 261 -5.61 36.59 5.33
N ARG A 262 -6.30 37.26 6.26
CA ARG A 262 -6.22 38.72 6.44
C ARG A 262 -4.82 39.17 6.89
N ASN A 263 -4.13 38.36 7.68
CA ASN A 263 -2.82 38.72 8.23
C ASN A 263 -1.66 38.56 7.23
N MET A 264 -1.85 37.81 6.14
CA MET A 264 -0.81 37.54 5.14
C MET A 264 -0.28 38.79 4.40
N GLN A 265 -1.06 39.89 4.39
CA GLN A 265 -0.68 41.16 3.75
C GLN A 265 -0.13 40.97 2.32
N LEU A 266 -0.93 40.31 1.47
CA LEU A 266 -0.53 40.01 0.09
C LEU A 266 -0.53 41.27 -0.78
N THR A 267 0.48 41.42 -1.64
CA THR A 267 0.48 42.47 -2.67
C THR A 267 -0.55 42.15 -3.76
N HIS A 268 -0.93 43.14 -4.56
CA HIS A 268 -1.86 42.95 -5.68
C HIS A 268 -1.39 41.84 -6.64
N ASP A 269 -0.11 41.89 -7.05
CA ASP A 269 0.47 40.89 -7.96
C ASP A 269 0.48 39.48 -7.36
N GLN A 270 0.75 39.36 -6.05
CA GLN A 270 0.68 38.08 -5.34
C GLN A 270 -0.75 37.53 -5.31
N LYS A 271 -1.74 38.39 -5.02
CA LYS A 271 -3.16 38.02 -5.04
C LYS A 271 -3.58 37.53 -6.41
N GLU A 272 -3.28 38.26 -7.49
CA GLU A 272 -3.63 37.85 -8.85
C GLU A 272 -2.95 36.52 -9.25
N ALA A 273 -1.68 36.33 -8.91
CA ALA A 273 -0.96 35.09 -9.19
C ALA A 273 -1.57 33.87 -8.46
N ILE A 274 -1.94 34.03 -7.18
CA ILE A 274 -2.56 32.96 -6.39
C ILE A 274 -4.01 32.73 -6.87
N LYS A 275 -4.76 33.80 -7.14
CA LYS A 275 -6.16 33.74 -7.62
C LYS A 275 -6.29 33.01 -8.95
N LEU A 276 -5.37 33.25 -9.89
CA LEU A 276 -5.33 32.54 -11.17
C LEU A 276 -5.10 31.04 -10.97
N CYS A 277 -4.12 30.68 -10.13
CA CYS A 277 -3.79 29.29 -9.81
C CYS A 277 -5.00 28.61 -9.10
N TRP A 278 -5.60 29.32 -8.13
CA TRP A 278 -6.77 28.88 -7.37
C TRP A 278 -7.99 28.62 -8.25
N ALA A 279 -8.33 29.51 -9.18
CA ALA A 279 -9.49 29.34 -10.05
C ALA A 279 -9.44 28.01 -10.83
N ARG A 280 -8.24 27.62 -11.30
CA ARG A 280 -8.03 26.35 -12.00
C ARG A 280 -8.05 25.16 -11.05
N VAL A 281 -7.34 25.25 -9.93
CA VAL A 281 -7.34 24.20 -8.89
C VAL A 281 -8.76 23.92 -8.40
N LYS A 282 -9.56 24.96 -8.11
CA LYS A 282 -10.95 24.87 -7.67
C LYS A 282 -11.82 24.17 -8.71
N ALA A 283 -11.76 24.59 -9.97
CA ALA A 283 -12.52 23.97 -11.05
C ALA A 283 -12.17 22.48 -11.24
N ASN A 284 -10.86 22.15 -11.27
CA ASN A 284 -10.39 20.77 -11.41
C ASN A 284 -10.80 19.92 -10.21
N THR A 285 -10.69 20.46 -8.99
CA THR A 285 -11.06 19.77 -7.75
C THR A 285 -12.54 19.40 -7.75
N VAL A 286 -13.42 20.34 -8.13
CA VAL A 286 -14.87 20.07 -8.25
C VAL A 286 -15.14 18.96 -9.26
N ALA A 287 -14.53 19.01 -10.45
CA ALA A 287 -14.71 18.00 -11.48
C ALA A 287 -14.24 16.61 -11.02
N LEU A 288 -13.07 16.54 -10.36
CA LEU A 288 -12.50 15.30 -9.83
C LEU A 288 -13.34 14.72 -8.70
N ILE A 289 -13.83 15.55 -7.77
CA ILE A 289 -14.74 15.11 -6.69
C ILE A 289 -16.05 14.56 -7.28
N GLN A 290 -16.60 15.22 -8.30
CA GLN A 290 -17.80 14.74 -8.98
C GLN A 290 -17.55 13.38 -9.66
N GLN A 291 -16.44 13.22 -10.37
CA GLN A 291 -16.06 11.95 -11.00
C GLN A 291 -15.85 10.85 -9.95
N HIS A 292 -15.16 11.16 -8.84
CA HIS A 292 -14.96 10.24 -7.73
C HIS A 292 -16.28 9.76 -7.15
N SER A 293 -17.23 10.67 -6.93
CA SER A 293 -18.58 10.35 -6.41
C SER A 293 -19.32 9.38 -7.33
N ILE A 294 -19.30 9.62 -8.64
CA ILE A 294 -19.94 8.75 -9.63
C ILE A 294 -19.31 7.34 -9.61
N LEU A 295 -17.99 7.25 -9.67
CA LEU A 295 -17.27 5.97 -9.66
C LEU A 295 -17.45 5.21 -8.33
N SER A 296 -17.47 5.92 -7.20
CA SER A 296 -17.72 5.32 -5.88
C SER A 296 -19.13 4.73 -5.79
N ALA A 297 -20.13 5.43 -6.34
CA ALA A 297 -21.50 4.92 -6.39
C ALA A 297 -21.62 3.68 -7.29
N GLN A 298 -20.93 3.66 -8.43
CA GLN A 298 -20.86 2.48 -9.30
C GLN A 298 -20.18 1.29 -8.61
N LEU A 299 -19.07 1.54 -7.91
CA LEU A 299 -18.36 0.53 -7.12
C LEU A 299 -19.26 -0.08 -6.04
N ALA A 300 -20.00 0.76 -5.31
CA ALA A 300 -20.94 0.29 -4.29
C ALA A 300 -22.06 -0.59 -4.88
N LEU A 301 -22.55 -0.26 -6.08
CA LEU A 301 -23.56 -1.07 -6.77
C LEU A 301 -22.99 -2.43 -7.20
N LEU A 302 -21.76 -2.47 -7.73
CA LEU A 302 -21.09 -3.73 -8.08
C LEU A 302 -20.82 -4.60 -6.85
N GLN A 303 -20.42 -3.99 -5.73
CA GLN A 303 -20.21 -4.69 -4.46
C GLN A 303 -21.53 -5.27 -3.92
N LEU A 304 -22.64 -4.52 -4.01
CA LEU A 304 -23.96 -5.01 -3.64
C LEU A 304 -24.40 -6.18 -4.53
N GLN A 305 -24.19 -6.07 -5.84
CA GLN A 305 -24.49 -7.15 -6.79
C GLN A 305 -23.66 -8.41 -6.48
N GLN A 306 -22.38 -8.25 -6.20
CA GLN A 306 -21.50 -9.35 -5.79
C GLN A 306 -21.99 -10.01 -4.50
N GLN A 307 -22.39 -9.21 -3.51
CA GLN A 307 -22.94 -9.74 -2.25
C GLN A 307 -24.25 -10.51 -2.48
N GLN A 308 -25.11 -10.04 -3.37
CA GLN A 308 -26.36 -10.73 -3.72
C GLN A 308 -26.07 -12.07 -4.43
N VAL A 309 -25.16 -12.08 -5.41
CA VAL A 309 -24.75 -13.32 -6.10
C VAL A 309 -24.13 -14.30 -5.11
N GLN A 310 -23.31 -13.82 -4.17
CA GLN A 310 -22.74 -14.66 -3.13
C GLN A 310 -23.81 -15.25 -2.21
N LEU A 311 -24.80 -14.45 -1.80
CA LEU A 311 -25.92 -14.92 -0.98
C LEU A 311 -26.75 -15.98 -1.71
N GLU A 312 -27.07 -15.76 -3.00
CA GLU A 312 -27.80 -16.72 -3.83
C GLU A 312 -27.00 -18.02 -3.99
N PHE A 313 -25.69 -17.91 -4.19
CA PHE A 313 -24.79 -19.06 -4.22
C PHE A 313 -24.80 -19.83 -2.89
N GLU A 314 -24.67 -19.15 -1.76
CA GLU A 314 -24.70 -19.77 -0.42
C GLU A 314 -26.03 -20.48 -0.15
N GLN A 315 -27.15 -19.88 -0.57
CA GLN A 315 -28.48 -20.50 -0.48
C GLN A 315 -28.59 -21.75 -1.36
N GLN A 316 -28.09 -21.70 -2.60
CA GLN A 316 -28.06 -22.86 -3.50
C GLN A 316 -27.15 -23.97 -2.95
N ALA A 317 -25.98 -23.63 -2.43
CA ALA A 317 -25.06 -24.58 -1.80
C ALA A 317 -25.68 -25.24 -0.57
N ALA A 318 -26.36 -24.46 0.28
CA ALA A 318 -27.09 -24.99 1.44
C ALA A 318 -28.22 -25.93 1.02
N HIS A 319 -28.96 -25.59 -0.04
CA HIS A 319 -30.02 -26.44 -0.58
C HIS A 319 -29.48 -27.75 -1.16
N LEU A 320 -28.39 -27.70 -1.92
CA LEU A 320 -27.72 -28.91 -2.43
C LEU A 320 -27.19 -29.80 -1.30
N HIS A 321 -26.64 -29.19 -0.25
CA HIS A 321 -26.19 -29.92 0.93
C HIS A 321 -27.37 -30.59 1.66
N GLU A 322 -28.53 -29.93 1.74
CA GLU A 322 -29.74 -30.51 2.30
C GLU A 322 -30.28 -31.69 1.46
N LEU A 323 -30.24 -31.57 0.13
CA LEU A 323 -30.60 -32.66 -0.79
C LEU A 323 -29.62 -33.86 -0.71
N GLN A 324 -28.34 -33.63 -0.41
CA GLN A 324 -27.36 -34.71 -0.21
C GLN A 324 -27.42 -35.35 1.18
N ARG A 325 -28.00 -34.67 2.19
CA ARG A 325 -28.08 -35.17 3.57
C ARG A 325 -28.72 -36.57 3.68
N PRO A 326 -29.81 -36.93 2.97
CA PRO A 326 -30.35 -38.29 3.00
C PRO A 326 -29.36 -39.33 2.47
N HIS A 327 -28.63 -39.01 1.39
CA HIS A 327 -27.64 -39.92 0.81
C HIS A 327 -26.44 -40.13 1.73
N SER A 328 -25.92 -39.07 2.36
CA SER A 328 -24.83 -39.20 3.32
C SER A 328 -25.25 -39.99 4.56
N VAL A 329 -26.46 -39.77 5.09
CA VAL A 329 -27.03 -40.56 6.20
C VAL A 329 -27.22 -42.03 5.81
N GLN A 330 -27.69 -42.30 4.58
CA GLN A 330 -27.87 -43.66 4.09
C GLN A 330 -26.53 -44.38 3.86
N GLN A 331 -25.52 -43.67 3.35
CA GLN A 331 -24.16 -44.18 3.19
C GLN A 331 -23.51 -44.46 4.55
N ALA A 332 -23.70 -43.57 5.54
CA ALA A 332 -23.26 -43.76 6.92
C ALA A 332 -23.95 -44.97 7.59
N ARG A 333 -25.25 -45.18 7.33
CA ARG A 333 -25.96 -46.38 7.79
C ARG A 333 -25.41 -47.65 7.13
N ARG A 334 -25.16 -47.64 5.83
CA ARG A 334 -24.57 -48.80 5.11
C ARG A 334 -23.18 -49.13 5.63
N THR A 335 -22.34 -48.13 5.89
CA THR A 335 -21.01 -48.34 6.49
C THR A 335 -21.12 -48.90 7.91
N LYS A 336 -22.01 -48.37 8.76
CA LYS A 336 -22.24 -48.94 10.10
C LYS A 336 -22.72 -50.39 10.04
N VAL A 337 -23.64 -50.74 9.14
CA VAL A 337 -24.12 -52.12 8.97
C VAL A 337 -23.00 -53.04 8.49
N ALA A 338 -22.19 -52.60 7.51
CA ALA A 338 -21.03 -53.37 7.05
C ALA A 338 -20.01 -53.58 8.18
N GLN A 339 -19.76 -52.56 9.00
CA GLN A 339 -18.85 -52.64 10.14
C GLN A 339 -19.38 -53.58 11.25
N GLN A 340 -20.70 -53.58 11.48
CA GLN A 340 -21.34 -54.50 12.43
C GLN A 340 -21.27 -55.96 11.95
N GLN A 341 -21.49 -56.22 10.64
CA GLN A 341 -21.31 -57.55 10.06
C GLN A 341 -19.86 -58.02 10.16
N GLN A 342 -18.90 -57.12 9.95
CA GLN A 342 -17.48 -57.44 10.07
C GLN A 342 -17.09 -57.81 11.52
N GLN A 343 -17.64 -57.10 12.52
CA GLN A 343 -17.47 -57.48 13.94
C GLN A 343 -18.10 -58.84 14.28
N GLN A 344 -19.30 -59.14 13.76
CA GLN A 344 -19.92 -60.46 13.97
C GLN A 344 -19.11 -61.61 13.35
N GLN A 345 -18.55 -61.42 12.14
CA GLN A 345 -17.67 -62.42 11.53
C GLN A 345 -16.38 -62.63 12.34
N GLN A 346 -15.80 -61.55 12.90
CA GLN A 346 -14.64 -61.67 13.78
C GLN A 346 -14.96 -62.45 15.06
N GLN A 347 -16.13 -62.21 15.68
CA GLN A 347 -16.55 -62.96 16.87
C GLN A 347 -16.81 -64.45 16.58
N GLN A 348 -17.42 -64.79 15.44
CA GLN A 348 -17.59 -66.20 15.05
C GLN A 348 -16.25 -66.89 14.74
N GLN A 349 -15.30 -66.20 14.10
CA GLN A 349 -13.97 -66.77 13.90
C GLN A 349 -13.22 -66.97 15.22
N GLN A 350 -13.35 -66.05 16.17
CA GLN A 350 -12.77 -66.23 17.51
C GLN A 350 -13.37 -67.43 18.23
N GLN A 351 -14.71 -67.59 18.24
CA GLN A 351 -15.34 -68.75 18.87
C GLN A 351 -14.95 -70.07 18.19
N GLN A 352 -14.79 -70.10 16.86
CA GLN A 352 -14.29 -71.30 16.16
C GLN A 352 -12.82 -71.60 16.47
N GLN A 353 -11.96 -70.57 16.58
CA GLN A 353 -10.57 -70.75 16.99
C GLN A 353 -10.47 -71.22 18.44
N GLU A 354 -11.32 -70.70 19.32
CA GLU A 354 -11.36 -71.08 20.73
C GLU A 354 -11.91 -72.51 20.89
N ALA A 355 -12.95 -72.90 20.14
CA ALA A 355 -13.43 -74.28 20.07
C ALA A 355 -12.36 -75.25 19.51
N ARG A 356 -11.60 -74.84 18.49
CA ARG A 356 -10.46 -75.62 17.97
C ARG A 356 -9.32 -75.74 18.98
N ARG A 357 -9.04 -74.69 19.76
CA ARG A 357 -8.06 -74.72 20.86
C ARG A 357 -8.51 -75.66 21.98
N SER A 358 -9.78 -75.64 22.35
CA SER A 358 -10.35 -76.54 23.35
C SER A 358 -10.31 -78.01 22.91
N GLN A 359 -10.46 -78.28 21.61
CA GLN A 359 -10.26 -79.64 21.06
C GLN A 359 -8.78 -80.07 21.05
N GLN A 360 -7.84 -79.17 20.78
CA GLN A 360 -6.40 -79.49 20.87
C GLN A 360 -5.89 -79.63 22.31
N GLN A 361 -6.59 -79.11 23.31
CA GLN A 361 -6.25 -79.31 24.73
C GLN A 361 -6.78 -80.64 25.32
N HIS A 362 -7.60 -81.41 24.61
CA HIS A 362 -7.99 -82.77 25.06
C HIS A 362 -7.06 -83.89 24.58
N ASP A 363 -6.11 -83.61 23.67
CA ASP A 363 -5.07 -84.58 23.25
C ASP A 363 -3.68 -84.28 23.84
N ALA A 364 -3.60 -83.43 24.87
CA ALA A 364 -2.36 -83.12 25.58
C ALA A 364 -2.49 -83.34 27.09
N GLN A 365 -3.01 -84.50 27.48
CA GLN A 365 -2.78 -85.09 28.80
C GLN A 365 -1.96 -86.36 28.65
N ASP A 366 -0.72 -86.21 28.19
CA ASP A 366 0.40 -87.07 28.62
C ASP A 366 1.70 -86.45 28.11
N GLY A 367 2.59 -86.08 29.02
CA GLY A 367 3.95 -85.64 28.66
C GLY A 367 4.55 -84.53 29.51
N GLN A 368 4.87 -84.88 30.75
CA GLN A 368 6.00 -84.42 31.57
C GLN A 368 6.99 -83.37 31.02
N VAL A 369 7.17 -82.32 31.84
CA VAL A 369 8.42 -81.87 32.51
C VAL A 369 9.73 -81.82 31.70
N CYS A 370 10.31 -80.61 31.50
CA CYS A 370 11.56 -80.11 32.13
C CYS A 370 12.13 -78.82 31.48
N HIS A 371 12.58 -77.86 32.32
CA HIS A 371 13.76 -76.95 32.17
C HIS A 371 13.86 -75.99 30.93
N VAL A 372 14.51 -74.81 30.92
CA VAL A 372 15.13 -73.87 31.87
C VAL A 372 15.52 -72.58 31.09
N LEU A 373 15.61 -71.45 31.81
CA LEU A 373 16.37 -70.19 31.60
C LEU A 373 16.70 -69.60 30.21
N ALA A 374 16.33 -68.31 30.11
CA ALA A 374 17.14 -67.13 29.72
C ALA A 374 17.87 -67.05 28.37
N GLN A 375 17.59 -65.97 27.60
CA GLN A 375 18.60 -64.94 27.29
C GLN A 375 18.00 -63.73 26.54
N ALA A 376 18.54 -62.56 26.87
CA ALA A 376 18.37 -61.30 26.18
C ALA A 376 19.19 -61.24 24.87
N GLY A 377 18.83 -60.36 23.94
CA GLY A 377 19.78 -59.83 22.96
C GLY A 377 19.27 -59.60 21.54
N SER A 378 18.93 -58.34 21.27
CA SER A 378 19.31 -57.52 20.10
C SER A 378 19.19 -58.03 18.64
N ALA A 379 18.44 -57.24 17.88
CA ALA A 379 18.71 -56.76 16.51
C ALA A 379 19.21 -57.75 15.43
N ARG A 380 18.37 -57.96 14.41
CA ARG A 380 18.73 -57.70 13.00
C ARG A 380 17.51 -57.83 12.07
N THR A 381 17.22 -56.70 11.44
CA THR A 381 16.90 -56.51 10.02
C THR A 381 16.90 -57.78 9.16
N LEU A 382 15.75 -58.08 8.55
CA LEU A 382 15.61 -58.81 7.29
C LEU A 382 14.19 -58.58 6.77
N GLU A 383 14.02 -57.58 5.90
CA GLU A 383 12.91 -57.52 4.95
C GLU A 383 13.21 -58.46 3.77
N PRO A 384 12.28 -59.34 3.40
CA PRO A 384 12.19 -59.86 2.04
C PRO A 384 11.01 -59.21 1.31
N THR A 385 11.36 -58.42 0.31
CA THR A 385 10.91 -58.58 -1.07
C THR A 385 9.42 -58.82 -1.34
N SER A 386 8.82 -57.79 -1.94
CA SER A 386 7.89 -57.86 -3.08
C SER A 386 6.54 -58.54 -2.87
N THR A 387 5.53 -57.72 -2.65
CA THR A 387 4.16 -57.98 -3.13
C THR A 387 3.62 -56.74 -3.85
N VAL A 388 3.67 -56.83 -5.18
CA VAL A 388 2.71 -56.31 -6.17
C VAL A 388 1.64 -55.34 -5.63
N PRO A 389 1.61 -54.07 -6.08
CA PRO A 389 0.44 -53.23 -5.86
C PRO A 389 -0.64 -53.66 -6.85
N CYS A 390 -1.64 -54.36 -6.34
CA CYS A 390 -2.90 -54.56 -7.04
C CYS A 390 -3.56 -53.19 -7.21
N GLN A 391 -3.48 -52.63 -8.41
CA GLN A 391 -4.25 -51.47 -8.83
C GLN A 391 -5.73 -51.84 -8.80
N LEU A 392 -6.36 -51.71 -7.64
CA LEU A 392 -7.79 -51.45 -7.58
C LEU A 392 -7.97 -50.03 -8.07
N ALA A 393 -8.60 -49.92 -9.24
CA ALA A 393 -9.13 -48.69 -9.80
C ALA A 393 -10.06 -48.02 -8.78
N GLY A 394 -9.47 -47.26 -7.86
CA GLY A 394 -10.16 -46.24 -7.11
C GLY A 394 -10.55 -45.19 -8.12
N VAL A 395 -11.85 -45.11 -8.41
CA VAL A 395 -12.49 -43.97 -9.04
C VAL A 395 -12.27 -42.79 -8.09
N HIS A 396 -11.07 -42.22 -8.13
CA HIS A 396 -10.77 -40.96 -7.49
C HIS A 396 -11.59 -39.92 -8.25
N SER A 397 -12.72 -39.58 -7.62
CA SER A 397 -13.55 -38.44 -7.93
C SER A 397 -12.64 -37.24 -8.16
N ALA A 398 -12.41 -36.92 -9.44
CA ALA A 398 -11.72 -35.74 -9.91
C ALA A 398 -12.66 -34.55 -9.74
N VAL A 399 -12.91 -34.15 -8.49
CA VAL A 399 -13.39 -32.81 -8.16
C VAL A 399 -12.29 -32.17 -7.31
N SER A 400 -11.12 -32.05 -7.91
CA SER A 400 -10.01 -31.29 -7.38
C SER A 400 -10.40 -29.81 -7.42
N ASN A 401 -10.89 -29.35 -6.27
CA ASN A 401 -11.00 -27.97 -5.83
C ASN A 401 -12.26 -27.19 -6.26
N PRO A 402 -13.45 -27.50 -5.70
CA PRO A 402 -14.63 -26.63 -5.85
C PRO A 402 -14.44 -25.28 -5.15
N GLU A 403 -13.54 -25.18 -4.16
CA GLU A 403 -13.23 -23.92 -3.46
C GLU A 403 -12.45 -22.94 -4.36
N GLY A 404 -11.71 -23.45 -5.36
CA GLY A 404 -11.03 -22.64 -6.38
C GLY A 404 -11.98 -21.97 -7.38
N MET A 405 -13.24 -22.40 -7.48
CA MET A 405 -14.29 -21.75 -8.27
C MET A 405 -15.12 -20.73 -7.48
N LEU A 406 -14.87 -20.59 -6.16
CA LEU A 406 -15.73 -19.83 -5.23
C LEU A 406 -15.10 -18.60 -4.63
N LEU A 407 -13.92 -18.20 -5.09
CA LEU A 407 -13.44 -16.85 -4.82
C LEU A 407 -14.06 -15.92 -5.86
N PRO A 408 -14.92 -14.96 -5.47
CA PRO A 408 -15.34 -13.91 -6.38
C PRO A 408 -14.09 -13.08 -6.66
N VAL A 409 -13.38 -13.42 -7.73
CA VAL A 409 -12.38 -12.55 -8.33
C VAL A 409 -13.11 -11.25 -8.57
N SER A 410 -12.75 -10.19 -7.84
CA SER A 410 -13.21 -8.82 -8.07
C SER A 410 -13.36 -8.64 -9.57
N SER A 411 -14.57 -8.30 -10.03
CA SER A 411 -14.83 -8.22 -11.46
C SER A 411 -13.77 -7.30 -12.07
N LYS A 412 -13.38 -7.57 -13.32
CA LYS A 412 -12.40 -6.71 -13.98
C LYS A 412 -12.83 -5.24 -13.89
N GLU A 413 -14.12 -4.99 -14.06
CA GLU A 413 -14.75 -3.68 -13.89
C GLU A 413 -14.53 -3.08 -12.49
N GLN A 414 -14.71 -3.86 -11.41
CA GLN A 414 -14.44 -3.41 -10.05
C GLN A 414 -13.00 -2.92 -9.90
N ARG A 415 -12.03 -3.70 -10.37
CA ARG A 415 -10.60 -3.34 -10.31
C ARG A 415 -10.28 -2.10 -11.15
N ASP A 416 -10.89 -2.00 -12.33
CA ASP A 416 -10.72 -0.85 -13.22
C ASP A 416 -11.30 0.44 -12.58
N ILE A 417 -12.41 0.35 -11.84
CA ILE A 417 -12.99 1.47 -11.09
C ILE A 417 -12.12 1.83 -9.88
N GLU A 418 -11.67 0.86 -9.09
CA GLU A 418 -10.77 1.08 -7.94
C GLU A 418 -9.49 1.78 -8.40
N GLN A 419 -8.88 1.34 -9.50
CA GLN A 419 -7.70 1.98 -10.07
C GLN A 419 -7.98 3.42 -10.53
N GLN A 420 -9.15 3.71 -11.11
CA GLN A 420 -9.52 5.07 -11.50
C GLN A 420 -9.73 5.97 -10.28
N LEU A 421 -10.33 5.45 -9.20
CA LEU A 421 -10.48 6.19 -7.94
C LEU A 421 -9.11 6.55 -7.35
N ASP A 422 -8.16 5.61 -7.36
CA ASP A 422 -6.78 5.88 -6.92
C ASP A 422 -6.11 6.99 -7.75
N VAL A 423 -6.30 6.99 -9.07
CA VAL A 423 -5.77 8.04 -9.96
C VAL A 423 -6.40 9.39 -9.64
N ILE A 424 -7.71 9.48 -9.43
CA ILE A 424 -8.39 10.73 -9.05
C ILE A 424 -7.86 11.25 -7.71
N ILE A 425 -7.69 10.36 -6.75
CA ILE A 425 -7.16 10.68 -5.42
C ILE A 425 -5.73 11.24 -5.53
N GLU A 426 -4.88 10.66 -6.39
CA GLU A 426 -3.53 11.17 -6.66
C GLU A 426 -3.55 12.54 -7.36
N GLN A 427 -4.47 12.74 -8.32
CA GLN A 427 -4.63 14.03 -9.00
C GLN A 427 -5.06 15.14 -8.04
N LEU A 428 -6.06 14.89 -7.18
CA LEU A 428 -6.50 15.83 -6.14
C LEU A 428 -5.34 16.23 -5.21
N LYS A 429 -4.47 15.28 -4.86
CA LYS A 429 -3.28 15.54 -4.03
C LYS A 429 -2.21 16.35 -4.73
N MET A 430 -2.03 16.10 -6.03
CA MET A 430 -1.11 16.89 -6.84
C MET A 430 -1.63 18.33 -6.96
N GLN A 431 -2.94 18.53 -7.12
CA GLN A 431 -3.55 19.86 -7.09
C GLN A 431 -3.29 20.58 -5.77
N HIS A 432 -3.48 19.92 -4.61
CA HIS A 432 -3.13 20.48 -3.29
C HIS A 432 -1.66 20.84 -3.19
N PHE A 433 -0.79 19.93 -3.63
CA PHE A 433 0.65 20.12 -3.60
C PHE A 433 1.07 21.33 -4.45
N CYS A 434 0.56 21.43 -5.67
CA CYS A 434 0.85 22.52 -6.59
C CYS A 434 0.39 23.86 -6.01
N LEU A 435 -0.78 23.90 -5.35
CA LEU A 435 -1.25 25.12 -4.68
C LEU A 435 -0.29 25.55 -3.56
N MET A 436 0.14 24.62 -2.70
CA MET A 436 1.15 24.89 -1.67
C MET A 436 2.49 25.38 -2.25
N VAL A 437 2.98 24.72 -3.30
CA VAL A 437 4.20 25.12 -4.01
C VAL A 437 4.04 26.52 -4.61
N GLN A 438 2.85 26.87 -5.10
CA GLN A 438 2.59 28.21 -5.61
C GLN A 438 2.71 29.27 -4.51
N PHE A 439 2.17 29.00 -3.31
CA PHE A 439 2.40 29.89 -2.16
C PHE A 439 3.90 30.05 -1.87
N PHE A 440 4.68 28.97 -1.89
CA PHE A 440 6.13 29.03 -1.65
C PHE A 440 6.89 29.83 -2.72
N ASN A 441 6.41 29.82 -3.97
CA ASN A 441 7.03 30.56 -5.06
C ASN A 441 6.60 32.03 -5.13
N VAL A 442 5.41 32.38 -4.64
CA VAL A 442 4.83 33.73 -4.71
C VAL A 442 5.12 34.57 -3.47
N LEU A 443 5.14 33.93 -2.30
CA LEU A 443 5.33 34.62 -1.02
C LEU A 443 6.80 34.85 -0.71
N THR A 444 7.09 35.97 -0.06
CA THR A 444 8.42 36.19 0.52
C THR A 444 8.67 35.26 1.71
N CYS A 445 9.93 34.97 2.02
CA CYS A 445 10.31 34.21 3.23
C CYS A 445 9.68 34.77 4.51
N LYS A 446 9.59 36.11 4.62
CA LYS A 446 8.96 36.80 5.75
C LYS A 446 7.46 36.50 5.84
N GLN A 447 6.74 36.61 4.71
CA GLN A 447 5.31 36.30 4.64
C GLN A 447 5.03 34.82 4.91
N LEU A 448 5.87 33.91 4.40
CA LEU A 448 5.74 32.49 4.68
C LEU A 448 5.89 32.21 6.18
N ALA A 449 6.96 32.70 6.81
CA ALA A 449 7.17 32.55 8.25
C ALA A 449 6.00 33.15 9.07
N GLY A 450 5.54 34.35 8.72
CA GLY A 450 4.38 34.98 9.34
C GLY A 450 3.12 34.11 9.23
N ASN A 451 2.83 33.58 8.04
CA ASN A 451 1.69 32.70 7.81
C ASN A 451 1.74 31.41 8.65
N TYR A 452 2.93 30.83 8.85
CA TYR A 452 3.11 29.67 9.74
C TYR A 452 2.89 30.00 11.21
N ILE A 453 3.25 31.21 11.64
CA ILE A 453 3.01 31.68 13.02
C ILE A 453 1.53 31.99 13.22
N ASP A 454 0.89 32.68 12.26
CA ASP A 454 -0.52 33.05 12.33
C ASP A 454 -1.44 31.83 12.24
N ALA A 455 -1.05 30.82 11.46
CA ALA A 455 -1.76 29.54 11.34
C ALA A 455 -1.51 28.59 12.52
N TRP A 456 -0.73 28.97 13.53
CA TRP A 456 -0.54 28.14 14.72
C TRP A 456 -1.87 27.97 15.49
N PRO A 457 -2.26 26.75 15.92
CA PRO A 457 -1.43 25.54 16.00
C PRO A 457 -1.55 24.59 14.80
N PHE A 458 -2.11 25.00 13.67
CA PHE A 458 -2.25 24.16 12.49
C PHE A 458 -1.12 24.38 11.47
N VAL A 459 -0.91 23.40 10.59
CA VAL A 459 -0.08 23.62 9.39
C VAL A 459 -0.91 24.41 8.37
N PRO A 460 -0.37 25.49 7.77
CA PRO A 460 -0.98 26.21 6.65
C PRO A 460 -1.57 25.27 5.59
N ASP A 461 -2.87 25.39 5.36
CA ASP A 461 -3.60 24.64 4.34
C ASP A 461 -3.93 25.55 3.17
N GLY A 462 -3.23 25.34 2.04
CA GLY A 462 -3.40 26.16 0.84
C GLY A 462 -4.85 26.19 0.32
N PHE A 463 -5.61 25.09 0.46
CA PHE A 463 -7.01 25.06 0.03
C PHE A 463 -7.87 25.98 0.90
N SER A 464 -7.89 25.74 2.22
CA SER A 464 -8.72 26.52 3.14
C SER A 464 -8.33 28.00 3.17
N MET A 465 -7.06 28.30 2.96
CA MET A 465 -6.57 29.67 2.84
C MET A 465 -7.03 30.35 1.55
N CYS A 466 -7.01 29.65 0.40
CA CYS A 466 -7.57 30.19 -0.83
C CYS A 466 -9.08 30.33 -0.79
N GLU A 467 -9.80 29.40 -0.16
CA GLU A 467 -11.25 29.55 0.09
C GLU A 467 -11.54 30.78 0.94
N ALA A 468 -10.80 30.97 2.04
CA ALA A 468 -10.93 32.14 2.87
C ALA A 468 -10.58 33.45 2.14
N LEU A 469 -9.57 33.46 1.28
CA LEU A 469 -9.25 34.62 0.43
C LEU A 469 -10.36 34.90 -0.59
N ASP A 470 -10.97 33.87 -1.17
CA ASP A 470 -12.08 33.99 -2.11
C ASP A 470 -13.33 34.56 -1.43
N GLU A 471 -13.65 34.11 -0.21
CA GLU A 471 -14.74 34.66 0.62
C GLU A 471 -14.52 36.11 1.02
N LEU A 472 -13.26 36.54 1.13
CA LEU A 472 -12.87 37.92 1.40
C LEU A 472 -12.83 38.78 0.13
N ASP A 473 -13.26 38.27 -1.02
CA ASP A 473 -13.12 38.93 -2.32
C ASP A 473 -11.68 39.34 -2.63
N TRP A 474 -10.71 38.62 -2.07
CA TRP A 474 -9.27 38.92 -2.16
C TRP A 474 -8.90 40.31 -1.61
N GLN A 475 -9.67 40.87 -0.66
CA GLN A 475 -9.40 42.17 -0.04
C GLN A 475 -8.18 42.20 0.86
#